data_AF-A0A2G9P7B3-F1
#
_entry.id   AF-A0A2G9P7B3-F1
#
_cell.length_a   1.000
_cell.length_b   1.000
_cell.length_c   1.000
_cell.angle_alpha   90.00
_cell.angle_beta   90.00
_cell.angle_gamma   90.00
#
_symmetry.space_group_name_H-M   'P 1'
#
loop_
_entity.id
_entity.type
_entity.pdbx_description
1 polymer ?
#
loop_
_entity_poly.entity_id
_entity_poly.type
_entity_poly.pdbx_seq_one_letter_code
_entity_poly.pdbx_strand_id
1 'polypeptide(L)'
;MKKNINLILKLLKKEVGFHKPVVGFENPFKVLISTVLSQRTRDENTAKASKQLFAKFSSAKKLAEAKTKEIEKLIKPAGFYRVKAKTIKNIA
;
A
#
# COMPACT_ATOMS: atom_id res chain seq x y z
N MET A 1 -11.99 -29.10 16.54
CA MET A 1 -11.26 -28.10 15.72
C MET A 1 -10.78 -26.85 16.47
N LYS A 2 -11.48 -26.30 17.49
CA LYS A 2 -11.05 -25.08 18.21
C LYS A 2 -9.88 -25.23 19.21
N LYS A 3 -9.44 -26.45 19.55
CA LYS A 3 -8.57 -26.70 20.72
C LYS A 3 -7.16 -26.08 20.63
N ASN A 4 -6.65 -25.73 19.45
CA ASN A 4 -5.24 -25.37 19.27
C ASN A 4 -4.98 -23.94 18.76
N ILE A 5 -6.01 -23.10 18.53
CA ILE A 5 -5.83 -21.76 17.96
C ILE A 5 -4.91 -20.89 18.85
N ASN A 6 -5.13 -20.89 20.16
CA ASN A 6 -4.33 -20.10 21.09
C ASN A 6 -2.86 -20.52 21.12
N LEU A 7 -2.60 -21.83 21.02
CA LEU A 7 -1.24 -22.36 20.93
C LEU A 7 -0.56 -21.94 19.62
N ILE A 8 -1.27 -22.04 18.50
CA ILE A 8 -0.78 -21.62 17.18
C ILE A 8 -0.45 -20.12 17.18
N LEU A 9 -1.35 -19.27 17.70
CA LEU A 9 -1.10 -17.83 17.78
C LEU A 9 0.10 -17.49 18.68
N LYS A 10 0.26 -18.20 19.81
CA LYS A 10 1.43 -18.04 20.69
C LYS A 10 2.72 -18.39 19.96
N LEU A 11 2.74 -19.49 19.22
CA LEU A 11 3.92 -19.93 18.44
C LEU A 11 4.23 -18.94 17.31
N LEU A 12 3.23 -18.53 16.52
CA LEU A 12 3.41 -17.53 15.47
C LEU A 12 3.93 -16.20 16.01
N LYS A 13 3.42 -15.72 17.15
CA LYS A 13 3.91 -14.51 17.78
C LYS A 13 5.37 -14.64 18.24
N LYS A 14 5.79 -15.84 18.68
CA LYS A 14 7.16 -16.10 19.11
C LYS A 14 8.12 -16.19 17.92
N GLU A 15 7.76 -16.94 16.88
CA GLU A 15 8.64 -17.22 15.74
C GLU A 15 8.69 -16.07 14.73
N VAL A 16 7.56 -15.40 14.50
CA VAL A 16 7.40 -14.40 13.44
C VAL A 16 7.25 -12.99 14.01
N GLY A 17 6.83 -12.83 15.27
CA GLY A 17 6.66 -11.51 15.86
C GLY A 17 5.58 -10.65 15.17
N PHE A 18 5.68 -9.34 15.35
CA PHE A 18 4.80 -8.37 14.68
C PHE A 18 5.57 -7.64 13.58
N HIS A 19 5.02 -7.66 12.36
CA HIS A 19 5.58 -6.96 11.21
C HIS A 19 4.71 -5.75 10.87
N LYS A 20 5.31 -4.56 10.88
CA LYS A 20 4.63 -3.35 10.41
C LYS A 20 4.41 -3.44 8.89
N PRO A 21 3.29 -2.91 8.37
CA PRO A 21 3.10 -2.73 6.95
C PRO A 21 4.27 -1.95 6.34
N VAL A 22 4.61 -2.30 5.11
CA VAL A 22 5.74 -1.73 4.35
C VAL A 22 5.59 -0.21 4.18
N VAL A 23 4.36 0.31 4.22
CA VAL A 23 4.04 1.73 4.04
C VAL A 23 2.91 2.17 4.96
N GLY A 24 3.03 3.38 5.50
CA GLY A 24 1.86 4.17 5.94
C GLY A 24 1.30 3.85 7.33
N PHE A 25 1.95 3.03 8.16
CA PHE A 25 1.42 2.54 9.45
C PHE A 25 0.70 3.59 10.33
N GLU A 26 1.16 4.85 10.33
CA GLU A 26 0.60 5.94 11.16
C GLU A 26 -0.30 6.93 10.40
N ASN A 27 -0.54 6.70 9.10
CA ASN A 27 -1.31 7.60 8.26
C ASN A 27 -2.36 6.83 7.44
N PRO A 28 -3.65 6.88 7.81
CA PRO A 28 -4.72 6.10 7.18
C PRO A 28 -4.82 6.30 5.65
N PHE A 29 -4.61 7.52 5.16
CA PHE A 29 -4.58 7.80 3.72
C PHE A 29 -3.44 7.06 3.03
N LYS A 30 -2.23 7.11 3.60
CA LYS A 30 -1.08 6.38 3.05
C LYS A 30 -1.29 4.86 3.12
N VAL A 31 -1.90 4.34 4.19
CA VAL A 31 -2.29 2.92 4.28
C VAL A 31 -3.19 2.56 3.10
N LEU A 32 -4.33 3.24 2.94
CA LEU A 32 -5.31 2.95 1.90
C LEU A 32 -4.70 2.94 0.50
N ILE A 33 -3.97 3.99 0.15
CA ILE A 33 -3.34 4.09 -1.17
C ILE A 33 -2.27 3.00 -1.35
N SER A 34 -1.47 2.70 -0.33
CA SER A 34 -0.47 1.63 -0.40
C SER A 34 -1.10 0.24 -0.51
N THR A 35 -2.29 0.02 0.06
CA THR A 35 -3.07 -1.22 -0.10
C THR A 35 -3.56 -1.40 -1.53
N VAL A 36 -4.02 -0.33 -2.19
CA VAL A 36 -4.34 -0.39 -3.63
C VAL A 36 -3.10 -0.72 -4.44
N LEU A 37 -1.96 -0.13 -4.08
CA LEU A 37 -0.69 -0.40 -4.76
C LEU A 37 -0.18 -1.84 -4.54
N SER A 38 -0.44 -2.48 -3.40
CA SER A 38 0.04 -3.84 -3.08
C SER A 38 -0.67 -4.96 -3.84
N GLN A 39 -1.82 -4.67 -4.47
CA GLN A 39 -2.56 -5.69 -5.21
C GLN A 39 -1.69 -6.31 -6.32
N ARG A 40 -1.48 -7.64 -6.25
CA ARG A 40 -0.73 -8.43 -7.24
C ARG A 40 0.69 -7.89 -7.52
N THR A 41 1.38 -7.38 -6.49
CA THR A 41 2.79 -6.96 -6.60
C THR A 41 3.55 -7.34 -5.33
N ARG A 42 4.89 -7.26 -5.39
CA ARG A 42 5.75 -7.53 -4.24
C ARG A 42 5.90 -6.28 -3.38
N ASP A 43 6.17 -6.47 -2.10
CA ASP A 43 6.32 -5.39 -1.12
C ASP A 43 7.39 -4.37 -1.52
N GLU A 44 8.49 -4.80 -2.14
CA GLU A 44 9.55 -3.87 -2.58
C GLU A 44 9.05 -2.92 -3.68
N ASN A 45 8.18 -3.42 -4.56
CA ASN A 45 7.55 -2.61 -5.60
C ASN A 45 6.49 -1.67 -5.03
N THR A 46 5.72 -2.12 -4.04
CA THR A 46 4.77 -1.28 -3.30
C THR A 46 5.48 -0.16 -2.57
N ALA A 47 6.59 -0.45 -1.87
CA ALA A 47 7.42 0.54 -1.19
C ALA A 47 7.94 1.59 -2.18
N LYS A 48 8.51 1.14 -3.30
CA LYS A 48 9.06 2.01 -4.35
C LYS A 48 8.00 2.93 -4.95
N ALA A 49 6.86 2.37 -5.37
CA ALA A 49 5.76 3.15 -5.95
C ALA A 49 5.16 4.14 -4.94
N SER A 50 4.96 3.71 -3.69
CA SER A 50 4.41 4.56 -2.63
C SER A 50 5.36 5.71 -2.29
N LYS A 51 6.67 5.45 -2.18
CA LYS A 51 7.68 6.49 -1.95
C LYS A 51 7.66 7.52 -3.07
N GLN A 52 7.62 7.08 -4.34
CA GLN A 52 7.55 7.96 -5.50
C GLN A 52 6.26 8.80 -5.51
N LEU A 53 5.12 8.16 -5.23
CA LEU A 53 3.82 8.84 -5.23
C LEU A 53 3.73 9.88 -4.11
N PHE A 54 4.07 9.52 -2.87
CA PHE A 54 3.93 10.40 -1.71
C PHE A 54 4.99 11.50 -1.62
N ALA A 55 6.14 11.32 -2.28
CA ALA A 55 7.10 12.39 -2.46
C ALA A 55 6.52 13.55 -3.28
N LYS A 56 5.63 13.25 -4.25
CA LYS A 56 4.96 14.27 -5.07
C LYS A 56 3.61 14.70 -4.49
N PHE A 57 2.80 13.74 -4.03
CA PHE A 57 1.44 13.95 -3.55
C PHE A 57 1.32 13.53 -2.09
N SER A 58 1.64 14.46 -1.18
CA SER A 58 1.73 14.19 0.25
C SER A 58 0.38 14.08 0.97
N SER A 59 -0.73 14.45 0.32
CA SER A 59 -2.08 14.44 0.88
C SER A 59 -3.12 14.01 -0.16
N ALA A 60 -4.30 13.59 0.31
CA ALA A 60 -5.43 13.24 -0.54
C ALA A 60 -5.79 14.37 -1.50
N LYS A 61 -5.92 15.61 -1.01
CA LYS A 61 -6.22 16.79 -1.84
C LYS A 61 -5.24 16.97 -3.00
N LYS A 62 -3.93 16.89 -2.74
CA LYS A 62 -2.92 17.01 -3.81
C LYS A 62 -3.02 15.87 -4.83
N LEU A 63 -3.37 14.66 -4.38
CA LEU A 63 -3.55 13.51 -5.27
C LEU A 63 -4.85 13.63 -6.09
N ALA A 64 -5.91 14.21 -5.51
CA ALA A 64 -7.18 14.53 -6.15
C ALA A 64 -7.06 15.62 -7.23
N GLU A 65 -6.03 16.46 -7.15
CA GLU A 65 -5.70 17.47 -8.18
C GLU A 65 -4.72 16.95 -9.25
N ALA A 66 -4.04 15.82 -9.01
CA ALA A 66 -3.01 15.28 -9.90
C ALA A 66 -3.54 14.83 -11.28
N LYS A 67 -2.76 14.97 -12.35
CA LYS A 67 -3.12 14.34 -13.64
C LYS A 67 -2.93 12.82 -13.55
N THR A 68 -3.89 12.03 -14.02
CA THR A 68 -3.81 10.54 -13.99
C THR A 68 -2.52 10.01 -14.62
N LYS A 69 -2.08 10.60 -15.74
CA LYS A 69 -0.81 10.25 -16.41
C LYS A 69 0.42 10.44 -15.52
N GLU A 70 0.39 11.36 -14.56
CA GLU A 70 1.50 11.53 -13.61
C GLU A 70 1.49 10.45 -12.55
N ILE A 71 0.31 10.10 -12.04
CA ILE A 71 0.14 8.98 -11.10
C ILE A 71 0.65 7.69 -11.76
N GLU A 72 0.24 7.41 -13.00
CA GLU A 72 0.69 6.24 -13.76
C GLU A 72 2.22 6.12 -13.85
N LYS A 73 2.92 7.23 -14.12
CA LYS A 73 4.39 7.24 -14.20
C LYS A 73 5.03 6.89 -12.86
N LEU A 74 4.52 7.46 -11.76
CA LEU A 74 5.06 7.25 -10.41
C LEU A 74 4.79 5.85 -9.87
N ILE A 75 3.69 5.21 -10.28
CA ILE A 75 3.31 3.90 -9.74
C ILE A 75 3.59 2.74 -10.70
N LYS A 76 4.25 3.00 -11.84
CA LYS A 76 4.65 1.98 -12.82
C LYS A 76 5.34 0.75 -12.19
N PRO A 77 6.24 0.88 -11.18
CA PRO A 77 6.86 -0.28 -10.52
C PRO A 77 5.86 -1.25 -9.88
N ALA A 78 4.67 -0.78 -9.47
CA ALA A 78 3.68 -1.62 -8.80
C ALA A 78 2.90 -2.54 -9.75
N GLY A 79 3.10 -2.46 -11.08
CA GLY A 79 2.32 -3.23 -12.05
C GLY A 79 0.84 -2.82 -12.10
N PHE A 80 0.13 -3.19 -13.18
CA PHE A 80 -1.28 -2.79 -13.41
C PHE A 80 -1.55 -1.29 -13.21
N TYR A 81 -0.54 -0.45 -13.47
CA TYR A 81 -0.47 0.94 -13.00
C TYR A 81 -1.58 1.83 -13.59
N ARG A 82 -2.08 1.51 -14.79
CA ARG A 82 -3.22 2.24 -15.40
C ARG A 82 -4.51 2.04 -14.60
N VAL A 83 -4.81 0.79 -14.25
CA VAL A 83 -5.99 0.44 -13.44
C VAL A 83 -5.85 1.03 -12.04
N LYS A 84 -4.68 0.84 -11.41
CA LYS A 84 -4.41 1.38 -10.08
C LYS A 84 -4.47 2.91 -10.05
N ALA A 85 -3.95 3.61 -11.05
CA ALA A 85 -4.01 5.06 -11.12
C ALA A 85 -5.45 5.58 -11.20
N LYS A 86 -6.30 4.93 -12.00
CA LYS A 86 -7.73 5.24 -12.07
C LYS A 86 -8.42 5.02 -10.70
N THR A 87 -8.18 3.88 -10.06
CA THR A 87 -8.75 3.60 -8.73
C THR A 87 -8.28 4.60 -7.68
N ILE A 88 -6.98 4.91 -7.63
CA ILE A 88 -6.40 5.91 -6.72
C ILE A 88 -7.05 7.27 -6.95
N LYS A 89 -7.31 7.64 -8.21
CA LYS A 89 -7.95 8.91 -8.57
C LYS A 89 -9.42 8.98 -8.16
N ASN A 90 -10.12 7.85 -8.11
CA ASN A 90 -11.50 7.78 -7.63
C ASN A 90 -11.58 7.82 -6.09
N ILE A 91 -10.52 7.38 -5.39
CA ILE A 91 -10.44 7.39 -3.93
C ILE A 91 -10.10 8.78 -3.39
N ALA A 92 -9.19 9.48 -4.08
CA ALA A 92 -8.64 10.78 -3.66
C ALA A 92 -9.59 11.94 -3.99
#